data_AF-A0A941DYB7-F1
#
_entry.id   AF-A0A941DYB7-F1
#
_cell.length_a   1.000
_cell.length_b   1.000
_cell.length_c   1.000
_cell.angle_alpha   90.00
_cell.angle_beta   90.00
_cell.angle_gamma   90.00
#
_symmetry.space_group_name_H-M   'P 1'
#
loop_
_entity.id
_entity.type
_entity.pdbx_description
1 polymer ?
#
loop_
_entity_poly.entity_id
_entity_poly.type
_entity_poly.pdbx_seq_one_letter_code
_entity_poly.pdbx_strand_id
1 'polypeptide(L)'
;MNKISLVLLTKDSDYANYFSNFLISSNLKEKFSSKIFTEIDTFKESTRNKKQHILLTDMIIDHESSVTFDKIITLSEEQISKTHDSIASIYKYQPFHELMSQVLAMYYEMNGKLGSVMNGKETDSVISFYSGNGGVGKTILSLCLAKHLSFKEKRVFYLSLEELHSTYLYFKQDKPSSAEVFYYLKKDKDQLIANIESLKSRDALTNIDYFSFPVLPEEMQLATEEDIETLIQAIRDTQNYDYIIVDLDSSIHVRNRTALKNSDEVFWVLSSNETSFSSANNVMEHDLVGIGNDRSNIHFILNNVGEELFDGFDAFNFSIEAHIPFHVHWLNKSEETKLQEDIVVGEQLFKLLKENTIQSSEVSPQWQ
;
A
#
# COMPACT_ATOMS: atom_id res chain seq x y z
N MET A 1 22.93 7.33 -3.55
CA MET A 1 21.95 8.04 -4.40
C MET A 1 21.99 9.53 -4.12
N ASN A 2 21.73 10.38 -5.11
CA ASN A 2 21.60 11.82 -4.88
C ASN A 2 20.18 12.12 -4.40
N LYS A 3 20.04 12.65 -3.19
CA LYS A 3 18.76 13.03 -2.61
C LYS A 3 18.08 14.12 -3.46
N ILE A 4 16.76 14.13 -3.52
CA ILE A 4 16.00 15.23 -4.14
C ILE A 4 16.21 16.47 -3.27
N SER A 5 16.55 17.60 -3.89
CA SER A 5 16.85 18.84 -3.18
C SER A 5 15.55 19.63 -3.10
N LEU A 6 14.96 19.69 -1.91
CA LEU A 6 13.71 20.38 -1.65
C LEU A 6 14.00 21.67 -0.90
N VAL A 7 13.59 22.81 -1.45
CA VAL A 7 13.72 24.11 -0.78
C VAL A 7 12.34 24.66 -0.48
N LEU A 8 12.11 25.05 0.77
CA LEU A 8 10.96 25.86 1.16
C LEU A 8 11.42 27.30 1.39
N LEU A 9 10.78 28.25 0.72
CA LEU A 9 10.90 29.68 0.99
C LEU A 9 9.54 30.23 1.39
N THR A 10 9.39 30.70 2.63
CA THR A 10 8.10 31.25 3.09
C THR A 10 8.30 32.41 4.06
N LYS A 11 7.42 33.41 4.03
CA LYS A 11 7.45 34.47 5.07
C LYS A 11 6.92 34.00 6.43
N ASP A 12 6.25 32.85 6.46
CA ASP A 12 5.58 32.31 7.64
C ASP A 12 6.54 31.40 8.43
N SER A 13 7.09 31.94 9.51
CA SER A 13 8.03 31.23 10.38
C SER A 13 7.39 30.04 11.09
N ASP A 14 6.09 30.10 11.39
CA ASP A 14 5.41 29.01 12.10
C ASP A 14 5.19 27.84 11.14
N TYR A 15 4.73 28.11 9.91
CA TYR A 15 4.63 27.10 8.87
C TYR A 15 5.98 26.46 8.55
N ALA A 16 7.04 27.27 8.44
CA ALA A 16 8.41 26.79 8.27
C ALA A 16 8.83 25.80 9.39
N ASN A 17 8.50 26.12 10.65
CA ASN A 17 8.78 25.25 11.79
C ASN A 17 7.98 23.94 11.75
N TYR A 18 6.68 24.00 11.44
CA TYR A 18 5.85 22.81 11.31
C TYR A 18 6.34 21.90 10.18
N PHE A 19 6.66 22.47 9.02
CA PHE A 19 7.19 21.73 7.89
C PHE A 19 8.56 21.10 8.20
N SER A 20 9.44 21.85 8.88
CA SER A 20 10.73 21.34 9.38
C SER A 20 10.55 20.11 10.28
N ASN A 21 9.65 20.22 11.27
CA ASN A 21 9.36 19.12 12.19
C ASN A 21 8.82 17.89 11.45
N PHE A 22 7.91 18.10 10.49
CA PHE A 22 7.39 17.02 9.65
C PHE A 22 8.49 16.32 8.83
N LEU A 23 9.38 17.08 8.18
CA LEU A 23 10.52 16.52 7.45
C LEU A 23 11.48 15.76 8.38
N ILE A 24 11.58 16.19 9.64
CA ILE A 24 12.43 15.55 10.64
C ILE A 24 11.82 14.24 11.14
N SER A 25 10.52 14.23 11.41
CA SER A 25 9.79 13.09 11.99
C SER A 25 9.40 12.03 10.97
N SER A 26 9.36 12.37 9.69
CA SER A 26 9.05 11.44 8.60
C SER A 26 10.32 10.73 8.08
N ASN A 27 10.14 9.59 7.41
CA ASN A 27 11.23 8.88 6.70
C ASN A 27 11.75 9.65 5.46
N LEU A 28 11.30 10.90 5.24
CA LEU A 28 11.67 11.72 4.09
C LEU A 28 13.13 12.17 4.11
N LYS A 29 13.84 12.10 5.25
CA LYS A 29 15.28 12.42 5.32
C LYS A 29 16.14 11.55 4.42
N GLU A 30 15.72 10.33 4.13
CA GLU A 30 16.43 9.44 3.22
C GLU A 30 16.26 9.87 1.76
N LYS A 31 15.06 10.34 1.41
CA LYS A 31 14.65 10.79 0.07
C LYS A 31 15.11 12.21 -0.28
N PHE A 32 15.07 13.12 0.70
CA PHE A 32 15.25 14.55 0.48
C PHE A 32 16.45 15.15 1.21
N SER A 33 17.11 16.09 0.54
CA SER A 33 17.98 17.09 1.14
C SER A 33 17.17 18.39 1.23
N SER A 34 16.60 18.66 2.39
CA SER A 34 15.71 19.80 2.59
C SER A 34 16.43 21.04 3.13
N LYS A 35 16.08 22.23 2.61
CA LYS A 35 16.46 23.53 3.19
C LYS A 35 15.23 24.41 3.34
N ILE A 36 15.14 25.15 4.43
CA ILE A 36 14.01 26.02 4.74
C ILE A 36 14.55 27.44 4.97
N PHE A 37 13.95 28.42 4.32
CA PHE A 37 14.31 29.81 4.41
C PHE A 37 13.08 30.65 4.73
N THR A 38 13.23 31.57 5.67
CA THR A 38 12.23 32.60 5.98
C THR A 38 12.58 33.98 5.45
N GLU A 39 13.80 34.13 4.91
CA GLU A 39 14.35 35.39 4.40
C GLU A 39 14.89 35.20 2.98
N ILE A 40 14.52 36.12 2.08
CA ILE A 40 14.84 36.02 0.66
C ILE A 40 16.34 36.19 0.38
N ASP A 41 17.04 37.01 1.16
CA ASP A 41 18.47 37.28 0.96
C ASP A 41 19.31 36.04 1.28
N THR A 42 19.02 35.39 2.41
CA THR A 42 19.65 34.14 2.82
C THR A 42 19.34 33.00 1.84
N PHE A 43 18.11 32.94 1.32
CA PHE A 43 17.75 32.02 0.24
C PHE A 43 18.61 32.24 -1.00
N LYS A 44 18.67 33.48 -1.51
CA LYS A 44 19.43 33.82 -2.71
C LYS A 44 20.90 33.46 -2.57
N GLU A 45 21.52 33.79 -1.44
CA GLU A 45 22.94 33.48 -1.20
C GLU A 45 23.18 31.96 -1.16
N SER A 46 22.30 31.19 -0.51
CA SER A 46 22.47 29.74 -0.40
C SER A 46 22.19 28.99 -1.71
N THR A 47 21.32 29.49 -2.58
CA THR A 47 20.87 28.78 -3.81
C THR A 47 21.61 29.25 -5.06
N ARG A 48 22.32 30.39 -5.01
CA ARG A 48 23.08 30.95 -6.12
C ARG A 48 23.98 29.92 -6.80
N ASN A 49 23.84 29.80 -8.12
CA ASN A 49 24.65 28.93 -8.98
C ASN A 49 24.63 27.43 -8.58
N LYS A 50 23.65 26.99 -7.78
CA LYS A 50 23.49 25.58 -7.41
C LYS A 50 22.19 25.06 -7.99
N LYS A 51 22.31 24.13 -8.94
CA LYS A 51 21.15 23.46 -9.52
C LYS A 51 20.48 22.59 -8.44
N GLN A 52 19.19 22.79 -8.26
CA GLN A 52 18.35 22.14 -7.27
C GLN A 52 17.08 21.63 -7.93
N HIS A 53 16.38 20.74 -7.24
CA HIS A 53 15.28 20.00 -7.84
C HIS A 53 13.95 20.75 -7.68
N ILE A 54 13.55 21.06 -6.44
CA ILE A 54 12.21 21.59 -6.14
C ILE A 54 12.29 22.82 -5.25
N LEU A 55 11.51 23.85 -5.60
CA LEU A 55 11.22 25.02 -4.78
C LEU A 55 9.73 25.10 -4.44
N LEU A 56 9.40 25.13 -3.16
CA LEU A 56 8.09 25.45 -2.62
C LEU A 56 8.12 26.89 -2.10
N THR A 57 7.22 27.74 -2.55
CA THR A 57 7.24 29.16 -2.16
C THR A 57 5.86 29.80 -2.11
N ASP A 58 5.57 30.58 -1.06
CA ASP A 58 4.45 31.54 -1.05
C ASP A 58 4.91 32.98 -1.37
N MET A 59 6.17 33.13 -1.77
CA MET A 59 6.80 34.39 -2.14
C MET A 59 7.02 34.50 -3.65
N ILE A 60 6.98 35.73 -4.16
CA ILE A 60 7.38 36.07 -5.54
C ILE A 60 8.91 36.00 -5.62
N ILE A 61 9.40 35.32 -6.66
CA ILE A 61 10.82 35.07 -6.88
C ILE A 61 11.23 35.63 -8.25
N ASP A 62 12.46 36.14 -8.34
CA ASP A 62 13.03 36.63 -9.60
C ASP A 62 13.44 35.49 -10.55
N HIS A 63 13.62 35.85 -11.82
CA HIS A 63 14.02 34.90 -12.87
C HIS A 63 15.41 34.30 -12.62
N GLU A 64 16.32 35.03 -11.98
CA GLU A 64 17.67 34.50 -11.69
C GLU A 64 17.63 33.35 -10.68
N SER A 65 16.79 33.45 -9.65
CA SER A 65 16.63 32.36 -8.69
C SER A 65 15.78 31.23 -9.26
N SER A 66 14.80 31.54 -10.14
CA SER A 66 13.92 30.52 -10.71
C SER A 66 14.67 29.49 -11.56
N VAL A 67 15.63 29.91 -12.37
CA VAL A 67 16.42 29.02 -13.24
C VAL A 67 17.34 28.05 -12.48
N THR A 68 17.49 28.23 -11.16
CA THR A 68 18.26 27.30 -10.32
C THR A 68 17.48 26.05 -9.92
N PHE A 69 16.19 25.99 -10.22
CA PHE A 69 15.30 24.88 -9.87
C PHE A 69 14.71 24.17 -11.09
N ASP A 70 14.63 22.85 -11.03
CA ASP A 70 13.94 22.07 -12.07
C ASP A 70 12.41 22.25 -11.99
N LYS A 71 11.85 22.46 -10.79
CA LYS A 71 10.42 22.75 -10.58
C LYS A 71 10.22 23.80 -9.49
N ILE A 72 9.31 24.74 -9.76
CA ILE A 72 8.83 25.74 -8.80
C ILE A 72 7.35 25.51 -8.59
N ILE A 73 6.94 25.44 -7.33
CA ILE A 73 5.56 25.21 -6.92
C ILE A 73 5.16 26.32 -5.95
N THR A 74 4.09 27.01 -6.28
CA THR A 74 3.54 28.09 -5.47
C THR A 74 2.63 27.51 -4.38
N LEU A 75 2.89 27.87 -3.12
CA LEU A 75 1.98 27.59 -2.00
C LEU A 75 0.93 28.69 -1.94
N SER A 76 -0.33 28.32 -2.17
CA SER A 76 -1.49 29.22 -2.19
C SER A 76 -2.27 29.13 -0.88
N GLU A 77 -2.74 30.26 -0.38
CA GLU A 77 -3.69 30.33 0.74
C GLU A 77 -5.15 30.18 0.31
N GLU A 78 -5.43 30.27 -0.99
CA GLU A 78 -6.76 30.05 -1.56
C GLU A 78 -6.81 28.69 -2.25
N GLN A 79 -7.93 27.97 -2.12
CA GLN A 79 -8.19 26.77 -2.93
C GLN A 79 -8.47 27.19 -4.37
N ILE A 80 -7.42 27.24 -5.19
CA ILE A 80 -7.55 27.53 -6.61
C ILE A 80 -8.12 26.28 -7.28
N SER A 81 -9.38 26.35 -7.73
CA SER A 81 -9.95 25.34 -8.64
C SER A 81 -9.08 25.27 -9.89
N LYS A 82 -8.62 24.07 -10.28
CA LYS A 82 -7.75 23.81 -11.44
C LYS A 82 -8.30 24.48 -12.72
N THR A 83 -7.97 25.74 -12.96
CA THR A 83 -8.31 26.48 -14.17
C THR A 83 -7.02 26.83 -14.91
N HIS A 84 -6.69 25.96 -15.86
CA HIS A 84 -6.03 26.21 -17.15
C HIS A 84 -4.80 27.12 -17.34
N ASP A 85 -4.23 27.79 -16.33
CA ASP A 85 -3.05 28.64 -16.55
C ASP A 85 -1.84 28.30 -15.67
N SER A 86 -0.86 27.66 -16.31
CA SER A 86 0.60 27.82 -16.25
C SER A 86 1.39 27.93 -14.93
N ILE A 87 0.77 27.96 -13.75
CA ILE A 87 1.48 28.00 -12.46
C ILE A 87 1.13 26.75 -11.64
N ALA A 88 2.13 25.86 -11.47
CA ALA A 88 2.05 24.74 -10.55
C ALA A 88 1.82 25.28 -9.12
N SER A 89 0.60 25.13 -8.59
CA SER A 89 0.21 25.67 -7.28
C SER A 89 -0.43 24.60 -6.40
N ILE A 90 -0.18 24.67 -5.09
CA ILE A 90 -0.71 23.76 -4.07
C ILE A 90 -1.31 24.58 -2.94
N TYR A 91 -2.46 24.15 -2.42
CA TYR A 91 -3.06 24.75 -1.22
C TYR A 91 -2.18 24.50 0.03
N LYS A 92 -1.85 25.56 0.76
CA LYS A 92 -0.87 25.53 1.86
C LYS A 92 -1.37 24.77 3.10
N TYR A 93 -2.66 24.90 3.44
CA TYR A 93 -3.21 24.43 4.71
C TYR A 93 -3.85 23.04 4.61
N GLN A 94 -3.03 22.04 4.34
CA GLN A 94 -3.43 20.63 4.26
C GLN A 94 -2.40 19.74 4.98
N PRO A 95 -2.71 18.46 5.28
CA PRO A 95 -1.74 17.55 5.86
C PRO A 95 -0.46 17.47 5.01
N PHE A 96 0.72 17.57 5.64
CA PHE A 96 1.98 17.66 4.90
C PHE A 96 2.31 16.42 4.05
N HIS A 97 1.80 15.24 4.40
CA HIS A 97 1.95 14.05 3.56
C HIS A 97 1.22 14.22 2.21
N GLU A 98 0.00 14.75 2.22
CA GLU A 98 -0.77 15.04 1.01
C GLU A 98 -0.12 16.15 0.18
N LEU A 99 0.38 17.20 0.85
CA LEU A 99 1.15 18.27 0.20
C LEU A 99 2.39 17.71 -0.50
N MET A 100 3.17 16.88 0.19
CA MET A 100 4.38 16.29 -0.39
C MET A 100 4.08 15.36 -1.57
N SER A 101 2.97 14.63 -1.52
CA SER A 101 2.50 13.84 -2.66
C SER A 101 2.21 14.70 -3.88
N GLN A 102 1.47 15.80 -3.72
CA GLN A 102 1.23 16.76 -4.81
C GLN A 102 2.54 17.39 -5.34
N VAL A 103 3.47 17.71 -4.44
CA VAL A 103 4.80 18.24 -4.81
C VAL A 103 5.55 17.27 -5.68
N LEU A 104 5.59 16.00 -5.29
CA LEU A 104 6.24 14.95 -6.05
C LEU A 104 5.54 14.75 -7.39
N ALA A 105 4.21 14.76 -7.44
CA ALA A 105 3.43 14.57 -8.68
C ALA A 105 3.85 15.58 -9.73
N MET A 106 3.85 16.86 -9.37
CA MET A 106 4.21 17.94 -10.28
C MET A 106 5.69 17.96 -10.65
N TYR A 107 6.58 17.48 -9.77
CA TYR A 107 8.00 17.36 -10.08
C TYR A 107 8.24 16.26 -11.12
N TYR A 108 7.53 15.14 -11.02
CA TYR A 108 7.71 13.98 -11.90
C TYR A 108 6.99 14.12 -13.25
N GLU A 109 5.84 14.81 -13.31
CA GLU A 109 5.17 15.19 -14.59
C GLU A 109 6.15 15.81 -15.60
N MET A 110 7.12 16.60 -15.11
CA MET A 110 8.08 17.32 -15.96
C MET A 110 9.37 16.53 -16.26
N ASN A 111 9.75 15.59 -15.38
CA ASN A 111 11.09 14.99 -15.39
C ASN A 111 11.11 13.49 -15.77
N GLY A 112 9.94 12.85 -15.96
CA GLY A 112 9.76 11.59 -16.68
C GLY A 112 10.54 10.37 -16.18
N LYS A 113 10.96 10.34 -14.91
CA LYS A 113 11.68 9.20 -14.32
C LYS A 113 11.38 9.06 -12.83
N LEU A 114 10.42 8.21 -12.50
CA LEU A 114 10.22 7.74 -11.13
C LEU A 114 11.08 6.51 -10.78
N GLY A 115 11.42 5.67 -11.77
CA GLY A 115 11.95 4.32 -11.55
C GLY A 115 13.37 4.18 -10.98
N SER A 116 14.00 5.23 -10.45
CA SER A 116 15.41 5.16 -9.98
C SER A 116 15.69 5.84 -8.63
N VAL A 117 14.71 6.48 -7.98
CA VAL A 117 14.97 7.33 -6.80
C VAL A 117 14.47 6.72 -5.48
N MET A 118 13.89 5.51 -5.51
CA MET A 118 13.09 4.98 -4.39
C MET A 118 13.69 3.73 -3.75
N ASN A 119 14.96 3.78 -3.32
CA ASN A 119 15.54 2.77 -2.43
C ASN A 119 15.78 3.40 -1.05
N GLY A 120 14.89 3.14 -0.09
CA GLY A 120 14.92 3.69 1.27
C GLY A 120 13.83 3.10 2.16
N LYS A 121 14.10 1.94 2.76
CA LYS A 121 13.14 0.95 3.32
C LYS A 121 12.24 0.30 2.26
N GLU A 122 12.52 -0.97 1.99
CA GLU A 122 11.55 -1.87 1.38
C GLU A 122 10.28 -1.84 2.24
N THR A 123 9.10 -1.85 1.64
CA THR A 123 7.93 -2.42 2.31
C THR A 123 8.33 -3.78 2.85
N ASP A 124 8.16 -4.03 4.15
CA ASP A 124 8.67 -5.24 4.79
C ASP A 124 8.02 -6.51 4.19
N SER A 125 6.77 -6.46 3.72
CA SER A 125 6.13 -7.61 3.07
C SER A 125 4.80 -7.31 2.33
N VAL A 126 4.61 -7.89 1.15
CA VAL A 126 3.32 -8.05 0.45
C VAL A 126 2.74 -9.42 0.80
N ILE A 127 1.54 -9.43 1.38
CA ILE A 127 0.88 -10.66 1.86
C ILE A 127 -0.46 -10.82 1.15
N SER A 128 -0.61 -11.88 0.36
CA SER A 128 -1.87 -12.17 -0.34
C SER A 128 -2.72 -13.20 0.39
N PHE A 129 -4.04 -13.03 0.34
CA PHE A 129 -5.02 -14.03 0.78
C PHE A 129 -5.73 -14.60 -0.44
N TYR A 130 -5.67 -15.92 -0.62
CA TYR A 130 -6.25 -16.60 -1.78
C TYR A 130 -6.94 -17.91 -1.40
N SER A 131 -7.90 -18.33 -2.22
CA SER A 131 -8.55 -19.63 -2.17
C SER A 131 -9.27 -19.86 -3.48
N GLY A 132 -9.28 -21.10 -3.98
CA GLY A 132 -10.12 -21.50 -5.11
C GLY A 132 -11.62 -21.56 -4.79
N ASN A 133 -12.04 -21.17 -3.58
CA ASN A 133 -13.44 -21.18 -3.14
C ASN A 133 -13.88 -19.83 -2.58
N GLY A 134 -15.10 -19.41 -2.98
CA GLY A 134 -15.78 -18.27 -2.42
C GLY A 134 -16.29 -18.56 -1.00
N GLY A 135 -16.44 -17.51 -0.18
CA GLY A 135 -17.06 -17.64 1.15
C GLY A 135 -16.21 -18.34 2.23
N VAL A 136 -14.96 -18.70 1.95
CA VAL A 136 -14.07 -19.34 2.94
C VAL A 136 -13.50 -18.37 3.98
N GLY A 137 -13.76 -17.07 3.85
CA GLY A 137 -13.33 -16.04 4.82
C GLY A 137 -12.04 -15.29 4.49
N LYS A 138 -11.58 -15.28 3.22
CA LYS A 138 -10.38 -14.54 2.78
C LYS A 138 -10.36 -13.09 3.28
N THR A 139 -11.41 -12.33 2.98
CA THR A 139 -11.57 -10.91 3.33
C THR A 139 -11.53 -10.66 4.84
N ILE A 140 -12.24 -11.44 5.65
CA ILE A 140 -12.23 -11.22 7.11
C ILE A 140 -10.88 -11.60 7.72
N LEU A 141 -10.25 -12.69 7.28
CA LEU A 141 -8.94 -13.10 7.78
C LEU A 141 -7.84 -12.08 7.41
N SER A 142 -7.86 -11.57 6.17
CA SER A 142 -6.92 -10.55 5.71
C SER A 142 -7.06 -9.25 6.50
N LEU A 143 -8.29 -8.81 6.77
CA LEU A 143 -8.57 -7.64 7.60
C LEU A 143 -8.21 -7.85 9.08
N CYS A 144 -8.42 -9.04 9.64
CA CYS A 144 -8.01 -9.36 11.02
C CYS A 144 -6.49 -9.26 11.17
N LEU A 145 -5.72 -9.80 10.21
CA LEU A 145 -4.26 -9.65 10.19
C LEU A 145 -3.85 -8.17 10.05
N ALA A 146 -4.47 -7.44 9.11
CA ALA A 146 -4.20 -6.02 8.90
C ALA A 146 -4.43 -5.19 10.18
N LYS A 147 -5.55 -5.45 10.88
CA LYS A 147 -5.88 -4.81 12.16
C LYS A 147 -4.86 -5.14 13.24
N HIS A 148 -4.47 -6.41 13.37
CA HIS A 148 -3.46 -6.82 14.36
C HIS A 148 -2.11 -6.13 14.10
N LEU A 149 -1.65 -6.09 12.84
CA LEU A 149 -0.43 -5.40 12.45
C LEU A 149 -0.48 -3.91 12.79
N SER A 150 -1.61 -3.25 12.49
CA SER A 150 -1.80 -1.84 12.85
C SER A 150 -1.76 -1.60 14.36
N PHE A 151 -2.36 -2.48 15.17
CA PHE A 151 -2.25 -2.44 16.63
C PHE A 151 -0.84 -2.69 17.16
N LYS A 152 0.03 -3.32 16.37
CA LYS A 152 1.48 -3.42 16.63
C LYS A 152 2.27 -2.23 16.10
N GLU A 153 1.59 -1.10 15.84
CA GLU A 153 2.16 0.15 15.32
C GLU A 153 2.82 -0.01 13.94
N LYS A 154 2.41 -1.03 13.17
CA LYS A 154 2.82 -1.19 11.78
C LYS A 154 1.94 -0.37 10.87
N ARG A 155 2.55 0.17 9.81
CA ARG A 155 1.85 0.92 8.78
C ARG A 155 1.32 -0.07 7.75
N VAL A 156 0.01 -0.17 7.59
CA VAL A 156 -0.62 -1.21 6.77
C VAL A 156 -1.45 -0.60 5.66
N PHE A 157 -1.27 -1.10 4.43
CA PHE A 157 -2.15 -0.83 3.32
C PHE A 157 -2.98 -2.08 2.98
N TYR A 158 -4.30 -1.94 2.93
CA TYR A 158 -5.22 -2.99 2.49
C TYR A 158 -5.65 -2.74 1.04
N LEU A 159 -5.37 -3.72 0.18
CA LEU A 159 -5.70 -3.69 -1.24
C LEU A 159 -6.64 -4.85 -1.58
N SER A 160 -7.90 -4.54 -1.84
CA SER A 160 -8.83 -5.53 -2.39
C SER A 160 -8.76 -5.54 -3.91
N LEU A 161 -8.48 -6.71 -4.48
CA LEU A 161 -8.51 -6.98 -5.91
C LEU A 161 -9.68 -7.90 -6.31
N GLU A 162 -10.68 -8.09 -5.45
CA GLU A 162 -11.90 -8.79 -5.82
C GLU A 162 -12.75 -8.01 -6.83
N GLU A 163 -13.34 -8.72 -7.80
CA GLU A 163 -14.36 -8.14 -8.71
C GLU A 163 -15.57 -7.58 -7.95
N LEU A 164 -15.99 -8.28 -6.90
CA LEU A 164 -17.13 -7.92 -6.05
C LEU A 164 -16.67 -7.73 -4.60
N HIS A 165 -15.75 -6.79 -4.39
CA HIS A 165 -15.21 -6.51 -3.07
C HIS A 165 -16.27 -5.99 -2.09
N SER A 166 -16.04 -6.26 -0.81
CA SER A 166 -16.95 -5.90 0.29
C SER A 166 -16.33 -4.93 1.30
N THR A 167 -15.23 -4.25 0.94
CA THR A 167 -14.46 -3.33 1.81
C THR A 167 -15.32 -2.31 2.55
N TYR A 168 -16.37 -1.79 1.90
CA TYR A 168 -17.28 -0.78 2.47
C TYR A 168 -18.13 -1.29 3.66
N LEU A 169 -18.20 -2.61 3.88
CA LEU A 169 -18.86 -3.20 5.05
C LEU A 169 -17.95 -3.20 6.29
N TYR A 170 -16.64 -3.09 6.11
CA TYR A 170 -15.63 -3.15 7.17
C TYR A 170 -15.07 -1.77 7.54
N PHE A 171 -14.87 -0.91 6.52
CA PHE A 171 -14.31 0.42 6.70
C PHE A 171 -15.33 1.51 6.42
N LYS A 172 -15.29 2.56 7.23
CA LYS A 172 -16.08 3.77 6.98
C LYS A 172 -15.30 4.71 6.06
N GLN A 173 -15.87 4.94 4.88
CA GLN A 173 -15.29 5.85 3.90
C GLN A 173 -15.22 7.28 4.43
N ASP A 174 -14.01 7.84 4.49
CA ASP A 174 -13.71 9.21 4.91
C ASP A 174 -13.46 10.16 3.73
N LYS A 175 -13.05 9.63 2.58
CA LYS A 175 -12.74 10.37 1.35
C LYS A 175 -13.57 9.90 0.14
N PRO A 176 -13.65 10.68 -0.95
CA PRO A 176 -14.24 10.25 -2.22
C PRO A 176 -13.65 8.93 -2.75
N SER A 177 -14.30 8.33 -3.74
CA SER A 177 -13.87 7.04 -4.28
C SER A 177 -12.48 7.12 -4.94
N SER A 178 -11.72 6.04 -4.82
CA SER A 178 -10.38 5.89 -5.40
C SER A 178 -10.41 5.49 -6.89
N ALA A 179 -11.49 5.82 -7.61
CA ALA A 179 -11.70 5.38 -8.99
C ALA A 179 -10.63 5.89 -9.97
N GLU A 180 -10.03 7.05 -9.65
CA GLU A 180 -8.94 7.65 -10.44
C GLU A 180 -7.69 6.76 -10.51
N VAL A 181 -7.50 5.81 -9.59
CA VAL A 181 -6.41 4.82 -9.68
C VAL A 181 -6.48 4.05 -11.00
N PHE A 182 -7.66 3.59 -11.43
CA PHE A 182 -7.83 2.88 -12.70
C PHE A 182 -7.52 3.76 -13.91
N TYR A 183 -7.79 5.07 -13.80
CA TYR A 183 -7.41 6.03 -14.83
C TYR A 183 -5.89 6.17 -14.92
N TYR A 184 -5.20 6.33 -13.79
CA TYR A 184 -3.75 6.48 -13.76
C TYR A 184 -3.03 5.22 -14.27
N LEU A 185 -3.50 4.02 -13.91
CA LEU A 185 -2.96 2.76 -14.44
C LEU A 185 -2.96 2.72 -15.98
N LYS A 186 -4.03 3.23 -16.61
CA LYS A 186 -4.17 3.27 -18.08
C LYS A 186 -3.40 4.39 -18.77
N LYS A 187 -3.11 5.51 -18.07
CA LYS A 187 -2.65 6.77 -18.67
C LYS A 187 -1.20 7.10 -18.35
N ASP A 188 -0.85 7.07 -17.07
CA ASP A 188 0.45 7.54 -16.57
C ASP A 188 0.72 6.94 -15.18
N LYS A 189 1.65 6.00 -15.13
CA LYS A 189 2.00 5.22 -13.93
C LYS A 189 2.78 6.04 -12.91
N ASP A 190 3.58 7.00 -13.37
CA ASP A 190 4.34 7.89 -12.49
C ASP A 190 3.37 8.83 -11.73
N GLN A 191 2.24 9.18 -12.36
CA GLN A 191 1.16 9.91 -11.68
C GLN A 191 0.48 9.10 -10.59
N LEU A 192 0.34 7.79 -10.74
CA LEU A 192 -0.27 6.97 -9.69
C LEU A 192 0.51 7.12 -8.39
N ILE A 193 1.83 6.88 -8.42
CA ILE A 193 2.69 6.89 -7.22
C ILE A 193 2.61 8.22 -6.50
N ALA A 194 2.65 9.31 -7.27
CA ALA A 194 2.66 10.62 -6.68
C ALA A 194 1.30 11.03 -6.09
N ASN A 195 0.20 10.45 -6.56
CA ASN A 195 -1.15 10.73 -6.06
C ASN A 195 -1.67 9.68 -5.06
N ILE A 196 -0.91 8.63 -4.69
CA ILE A 196 -1.41 7.60 -3.76
C ILE A 196 -1.97 8.18 -2.46
N GLU A 197 -1.31 9.18 -1.86
CA GLU A 197 -1.78 9.76 -0.59
C GLU A 197 -3.11 10.51 -0.71
N SER A 198 -3.40 11.11 -1.87
CA SER A 198 -4.70 11.74 -2.11
C SER A 198 -5.77 10.73 -2.53
N LEU A 199 -5.37 9.63 -3.17
CA LEU A 199 -6.26 8.59 -3.67
C LEU A 199 -6.66 7.56 -2.61
N LYS A 200 -5.85 7.36 -1.57
CA LYS A 200 -6.17 6.44 -0.48
C LYS A 200 -7.13 7.05 0.54
N SER A 201 -7.94 6.21 1.15
CA SER A 201 -8.74 6.47 2.34
C SER A 201 -8.07 5.86 3.57
N ARG A 202 -8.47 6.29 4.77
CA ARG A 202 -7.97 5.72 6.02
C ARG A 202 -9.13 5.37 6.95
N ASP A 203 -9.17 4.12 7.40
CA ASP A 203 -10.13 3.72 8.42
C ASP A 203 -9.71 4.27 9.79
N ALA A 204 -10.54 5.14 10.38
CA ALA A 204 -10.22 5.84 11.61
C ALA A 204 -10.15 4.93 12.86
N LEU A 205 -10.80 3.76 12.83
CA LEU A 205 -10.82 2.84 13.96
C LEU A 205 -9.57 1.95 13.98
N THR A 206 -9.12 1.52 12.81
CA THR A 206 -8.02 0.58 12.66
C THR A 206 -6.72 1.22 12.18
N ASN A 207 -6.71 2.48 11.74
CA ASN A 207 -5.58 3.18 11.12
C ASN A 207 -5.03 2.51 9.84
N ILE A 208 -5.82 1.63 9.21
CA ILE A 208 -5.48 0.94 7.96
C ILE A 208 -5.78 1.89 6.80
N ASP A 209 -4.79 2.07 5.92
CA ASP A 209 -4.97 2.80 4.67
C ASP A 209 -5.47 1.83 3.59
N TYR A 210 -6.34 2.28 2.70
CA TYR A 210 -6.91 1.45 1.65
C TYR A 210 -7.37 2.28 0.46
N PHE A 211 -7.59 1.65 -0.69
CA PHE A 211 -8.33 2.27 -1.78
C PHE A 211 -9.83 2.02 -1.63
N SER A 212 -10.61 3.09 -1.54
CA SER A 212 -12.07 3.04 -1.54
C SER A 212 -12.57 2.93 -2.98
N PHE A 213 -12.27 1.81 -3.63
CA PHE A 213 -12.73 1.54 -4.99
C PHE A 213 -14.26 1.46 -5.03
N PRO A 214 -14.91 2.02 -6.06
CA PRO A 214 -16.28 1.62 -6.38
C PRO A 214 -16.25 0.20 -6.96
N VAL A 215 -17.36 -0.53 -6.81
CA VAL A 215 -17.51 -1.87 -7.39
C VAL A 215 -17.58 -1.76 -8.92
N LEU A 216 -16.46 -2.03 -9.59
CA LEU A 216 -16.26 -1.95 -11.04
C LEU A 216 -15.68 -3.28 -11.56
N PRO A 217 -16.49 -4.34 -11.69
CA PRO A 217 -16.01 -5.65 -12.10
C PRO A 217 -15.41 -5.63 -13.52
N GLU A 218 -15.91 -4.79 -14.42
CA GLU A 218 -15.35 -4.67 -15.77
C GLU A 218 -13.92 -4.13 -15.76
N GLU A 219 -13.61 -3.17 -14.88
CA GLU A 219 -12.24 -2.65 -14.71
C GLU A 219 -11.32 -3.72 -14.12
N MET A 220 -11.80 -4.49 -13.15
CA MET A 220 -11.04 -5.61 -12.58
C MET A 220 -10.76 -6.71 -13.61
N GLN A 221 -11.73 -7.05 -14.47
CA GLN A 221 -11.58 -8.05 -15.53
C GLN A 221 -10.65 -7.59 -16.66
N LEU A 222 -10.57 -6.28 -16.92
CA LEU A 222 -9.65 -5.72 -17.91
C LEU A 222 -8.23 -5.52 -17.36
N ALA A 223 -8.02 -5.64 -16.04
CA ALA A 223 -6.73 -5.46 -15.41
C ALA A 223 -5.69 -6.44 -15.95
N THR A 224 -4.57 -5.90 -16.43
CA THR A 224 -3.44 -6.65 -17.00
C THR A 224 -2.41 -7.01 -15.93
N GLU A 225 -1.44 -7.86 -16.28
CA GLU A 225 -0.28 -8.14 -15.41
C GLU A 225 0.45 -6.84 -15.03
N GLU A 226 0.69 -5.98 -16.04
CA GLU A 226 1.40 -4.72 -15.85
C GLU A 226 0.65 -3.77 -14.91
N ASP A 227 -0.68 -3.76 -14.95
CA ASP A 227 -1.50 -2.93 -14.07
C ASP A 227 -1.36 -3.34 -12.59
N ILE A 228 -1.39 -4.64 -12.31
CA ILE A 228 -1.29 -5.16 -10.95
C ILE A 228 0.13 -5.02 -10.39
N GLU A 229 1.15 -5.29 -11.20
CA GLU A 229 2.56 -5.03 -10.84
C GLU A 229 2.76 -3.55 -10.53
N THR A 230 2.25 -2.67 -11.39
CA THR A 230 2.35 -1.22 -11.20
C THR A 230 1.64 -0.78 -9.93
N LEU A 231 0.42 -1.29 -9.68
CA LEU A 231 -0.35 -0.89 -8.51
C LEU A 231 0.33 -1.28 -7.20
N ILE A 232 0.79 -2.53 -7.09
CA ILE A 232 1.52 -3.02 -5.91
C ILE A 232 2.82 -2.24 -5.76
N GLN A 233 3.62 -2.14 -6.83
CA GLN A 233 4.91 -1.43 -6.79
C GLN A 233 4.71 0.04 -6.42
N ALA A 234 3.65 0.68 -6.91
CA ALA A 234 3.37 2.07 -6.62
C ALA A 234 3.12 2.28 -5.11
N ILE A 235 2.35 1.39 -4.48
CA ILE A 235 2.14 1.41 -3.02
C ILE A 235 3.48 1.17 -2.31
N ARG A 236 4.31 0.23 -2.78
CA ARG A 236 5.63 -0.04 -2.19
C ARG A 236 6.55 1.16 -2.23
N ASP A 237 6.60 1.81 -3.38
CA ASP A 237 7.45 2.96 -3.65
C ASP A 237 7.13 4.15 -2.72
N THR A 238 5.89 4.28 -2.23
CA THR A 238 5.58 5.29 -1.20
C THR A 238 6.49 5.16 0.04
N GLN A 239 6.92 3.94 0.39
CA GLN A 239 7.68 3.59 1.60
C GLN A 239 6.97 4.01 2.89
N ASN A 240 5.65 4.21 2.78
CA ASN A 240 4.78 4.58 3.88
C ASN A 240 4.22 3.37 4.63
N TYR A 241 4.41 2.16 4.09
CA TYR A 241 3.85 0.93 4.65
C TYR A 241 4.93 -0.08 4.99
N ASP A 242 4.71 -0.79 6.08
CA ASP A 242 5.48 -1.97 6.45
C ASP A 242 4.84 -3.21 5.79
N TYR A 243 3.50 -3.25 5.69
CA TYR A 243 2.78 -4.37 5.08
C TYR A 243 1.76 -3.90 4.04
N ILE A 244 1.69 -4.63 2.92
CA ILE A 244 0.59 -4.53 1.95
C ILE A 244 -0.19 -5.84 2.03
N ILE A 245 -1.44 -5.77 2.50
CA ILE A 245 -2.33 -6.92 2.58
C ILE A 245 -3.22 -6.92 1.34
N VAL A 246 -3.14 -7.99 0.54
CA VAL A 246 -3.87 -8.12 -0.72
C VAL A 246 -4.97 -9.17 -0.57
N ASP A 247 -6.23 -8.76 -0.75
CA ASP A 247 -7.39 -9.66 -0.74
C ASP A 247 -7.78 -10.01 -2.18
N LEU A 248 -7.75 -11.30 -2.51
CA LEU A 248 -7.99 -11.82 -3.85
C LEU A 248 -9.31 -12.59 -3.88
N ASP A 249 -10.00 -12.56 -5.02
CA ASP A 249 -11.16 -13.43 -5.22
C ASP A 249 -10.74 -14.86 -5.57
N SER A 250 -11.71 -15.72 -5.87
CA SER A 250 -11.48 -17.16 -6.08
C SER A 250 -11.21 -17.56 -7.53
N SER A 251 -11.11 -16.59 -8.43
CA SER A 251 -10.81 -16.85 -9.83
C SER A 251 -9.33 -17.16 -10.03
N ILE A 252 -9.01 -17.74 -11.19
CA ILE A 252 -7.63 -17.89 -11.68
C ILE A 252 -7.25 -16.76 -12.65
N HIS A 253 -7.93 -15.62 -12.54
CA HIS A 253 -7.74 -14.47 -13.42
C HIS A 253 -6.29 -13.95 -13.32
N VAL A 254 -5.79 -13.37 -14.41
CA VAL A 254 -4.42 -12.85 -14.49
C VAL A 254 -4.08 -11.90 -13.35
N ARG A 255 -5.05 -11.08 -12.92
CA ARG A 255 -4.97 -10.21 -11.73
C ARG A 255 -4.51 -10.94 -10.47
N ASN A 256 -5.17 -12.05 -10.13
CA ASN A 256 -4.85 -12.83 -8.93
C ASN A 256 -3.48 -13.51 -9.07
N ARG A 257 -3.19 -14.05 -10.26
CA ARG A 257 -1.91 -14.69 -10.58
C ARG A 257 -0.74 -13.72 -10.40
N THR A 258 -0.88 -12.51 -10.91
CA THR A 258 0.13 -11.47 -10.80
C THR A 258 0.30 -11.01 -9.35
N ALA A 259 -0.79 -10.81 -8.61
CA ALA A 259 -0.69 -10.46 -7.20
C ALA A 259 0.03 -11.53 -6.38
N LEU A 260 -0.30 -12.82 -6.60
CA LEU A 260 0.38 -13.95 -5.94
C LEU A 260 1.87 -13.99 -6.27
N LYS A 261 2.27 -13.79 -7.53
CA LYS A 261 3.69 -13.73 -7.93
C LYS A 261 4.46 -12.57 -7.29
N ASN A 262 3.77 -11.47 -6.97
CA ASN A 262 4.36 -10.29 -6.34
C ASN A 262 4.23 -10.33 -4.81
N SER A 263 3.76 -11.44 -4.24
CA SER A 263 3.60 -11.61 -2.79
C SER A 263 4.84 -12.25 -2.18
N ASP A 264 5.28 -11.68 -1.07
CA ASP A 264 6.33 -12.28 -0.26
C ASP A 264 5.78 -13.47 0.52
N GLU A 265 4.54 -13.40 1.01
CA GLU A 265 3.83 -14.48 1.72
C GLU A 265 2.39 -14.64 1.19
N VAL A 266 1.88 -15.86 1.20
CA VAL A 266 0.52 -16.19 0.73
C VAL A 266 -0.22 -17.00 1.79
N PHE A 267 -1.31 -16.45 2.31
CA PHE A 267 -2.26 -17.22 3.10
C PHE A 267 -3.27 -17.91 2.18
N TRP A 268 -3.15 -19.23 2.06
CA TRP A 268 -4.09 -20.07 1.34
C TRP A 268 -5.22 -20.54 2.26
N VAL A 269 -6.40 -19.96 2.09
CA VAL A 269 -7.53 -20.19 2.98
C VAL A 269 -8.35 -21.40 2.50
N LEU A 270 -8.48 -22.40 3.36
CA LEU A 270 -9.30 -23.58 3.18
C LEU A 270 -10.52 -23.52 4.10
N SER A 271 -11.60 -24.17 3.71
CA SER A 271 -12.72 -24.51 4.60
C SER A 271 -12.72 -26.01 4.88
N SER A 272 -13.34 -26.45 5.98
CA SER A 272 -13.32 -27.85 6.45
C SER A 272 -14.13 -28.84 5.60
N ASN A 273 -14.33 -28.58 4.31
CA ASN A 273 -15.07 -29.45 3.39
C ASN A 273 -14.17 -29.97 2.25
N GLU A 274 -14.49 -31.16 1.75
CA GLU A 274 -13.73 -31.84 0.69
C GLU A 274 -13.60 -30.98 -0.58
N THR A 275 -14.62 -30.19 -0.93
CA THR A 275 -14.58 -29.32 -2.11
C THR A 275 -13.50 -28.25 -2.04
N SER A 276 -13.22 -27.71 -0.85
CA SER A 276 -12.16 -26.74 -0.63
C SER A 276 -10.78 -27.35 -0.84
N PHE A 277 -10.60 -28.57 -0.36
CA PHE A 277 -9.34 -29.32 -0.48
C PHE A 277 -9.10 -29.76 -1.92
N SER A 278 -10.12 -30.30 -2.58
CA SER A 278 -10.05 -30.69 -3.99
C SER A 278 -9.73 -29.49 -4.89
N SER A 279 -10.37 -28.34 -4.67
CA SER A 279 -10.09 -27.12 -5.42
C SER A 279 -8.64 -26.67 -5.24
N ALA A 280 -8.15 -26.60 -4.00
CA ALA A 280 -6.76 -26.27 -3.71
C ALA A 280 -5.79 -27.25 -4.39
N ASN A 281 -6.09 -28.54 -4.36
CA ASN A 281 -5.23 -29.56 -4.95
C ASN A 281 -5.16 -29.40 -6.48
N ASN A 282 -6.29 -29.20 -7.13
CA ASN A 282 -6.34 -28.97 -8.58
C ASN A 282 -5.56 -27.71 -8.99
N VAL A 283 -5.71 -26.62 -8.24
CA VAL A 283 -4.98 -25.38 -8.53
C VAL A 283 -3.47 -25.59 -8.38
N MET A 284 -3.04 -26.33 -7.36
CA MET A 284 -1.63 -26.61 -7.09
C MET A 284 -1.03 -27.62 -8.08
N GLU A 285 -1.70 -28.72 -8.38
CA GLU A 285 -1.21 -29.77 -9.29
C GLU A 285 -1.04 -29.27 -10.72
N HIS A 286 -1.93 -28.38 -11.15
CA HIS A 286 -1.92 -27.82 -12.50
C HIS A 286 -1.30 -26.42 -12.60
N ASP A 287 -0.76 -25.90 -11.49
CA ASP A 287 -0.20 -24.55 -11.38
C ASP A 287 -1.11 -23.46 -11.99
N LEU A 288 -2.42 -23.54 -11.73
CA LEU A 288 -3.41 -22.71 -12.41
C LEU A 288 -3.27 -21.22 -12.07
N VAL A 289 -2.61 -20.92 -10.94
CA VAL A 289 -2.33 -19.56 -10.51
C VAL A 289 -0.89 -19.11 -10.74
N GLY A 290 -0.01 -19.97 -11.25
CA GLY A 290 1.38 -19.62 -11.57
C GLY A 290 2.25 -19.36 -10.34
N ILE A 291 2.04 -20.11 -9.26
CA ILE A 291 2.89 -20.09 -8.06
C ILE A 291 4.14 -20.97 -8.27
N GLY A 292 4.06 -21.94 -9.17
CA GLY A 292 5.15 -22.85 -9.47
C GLY A 292 5.37 -23.91 -8.39
N ASN A 293 6.60 -24.41 -8.33
CA ASN A 293 6.96 -25.54 -7.47
C ASN A 293 7.49 -25.12 -6.10
N ASP A 294 8.03 -23.91 -5.97
CA ASP A 294 8.41 -23.37 -4.67
C ASP A 294 7.16 -22.83 -3.99
N ARG A 295 6.85 -23.41 -2.82
CA ARG A 295 5.66 -23.12 -2.03
C ARG A 295 6.02 -22.78 -0.59
N SER A 296 7.30 -22.44 -0.35
CA SER A 296 7.83 -22.16 0.98
C SER A 296 7.18 -20.95 1.64
N ASN A 297 6.61 -20.04 0.85
CA ASN A 297 5.90 -18.85 1.30
C ASN A 297 4.37 -19.01 1.30
N ILE A 298 3.85 -20.23 1.17
CA ILE A 298 2.40 -20.49 1.22
C ILE A 298 2.03 -21.10 2.56
N HIS A 299 1.19 -20.38 3.30
CA HIS A 299 0.63 -20.81 4.57
C HIS A 299 -0.80 -21.34 4.37
N PHE A 300 -1.00 -22.64 4.56
CA PHE A 300 -2.35 -23.21 4.49
C PHE A 300 -3.09 -23.00 5.81
N ILE A 301 -4.20 -22.26 5.75
CA ILE A 301 -5.03 -21.93 6.90
C ILE A 301 -6.39 -22.58 6.73
N LEU A 302 -6.80 -23.38 7.72
CA LEU A 302 -8.13 -23.94 7.76
C LEU A 302 -9.05 -23.03 8.57
N ASN A 303 -10.06 -22.46 7.91
CA ASN A 303 -11.05 -21.59 8.51
C ASN A 303 -12.39 -22.29 8.74
N ASN A 304 -13.15 -21.75 9.71
CA ASN A 304 -14.46 -22.27 10.14
C ASN A 304 -14.39 -23.75 10.54
N VAL A 305 -13.34 -24.12 11.27
CA VAL A 305 -13.09 -25.50 11.70
C VAL A 305 -14.18 -25.94 12.68
N GLY A 306 -14.82 -27.07 12.39
CA GLY A 306 -15.73 -27.79 13.29
C GLY A 306 -14.98 -28.72 14.25
N GLU A 307 -15.69 -29.55 15.01
CA GLU A 307 -15.05 -30.50 15.95
C GLU A 307 -14.26 -31.59 15.24
N GLU A 308 -14.70 -32.01 14.05
CA GLU A 308 -14.07 -33.05 13.25
C GLU A 308 -13.89 -32.59 11.78
N LEU A 309 -12.84 -33.10 11.14
CA LEU A 309 -12.61 -32.96 9.70
C LEU A 309 -13.35 -34.06 8.94
N PHE A 310 -13.52 -33.88 7.63
CA PHE A 310 -14.17 -34.87 6.78
C PHE A 310 -13.30 -36.13 6.61
N ASP A 311 -13.95 -37.28 6.46
CA ASP A 311 -13.29 -38.55 6.19
C ASP A 311 -12.42 -38.48 4.93
N GLY A 312 -11.17 -38.93 5.01
CA GLY A 312 -10.23 -38.91 3.88
C GLY A 312 -9.45 -37.60 3.71
N PHE A 313 -9.59 -36.65 4.64
CA PHE A 313 -8.75 -35.44 4.69
C PHE A 313 -7.25 -35.75 4.58
N ASP A 314 -6.76 -36.81 5.23
CA ASP A 314 -5.34 -37.20 5.22
C ASP A 314 -4.80 -37.55 3.82
N ALA A 315 -5.67 -37.79 2.84
CA ALA A 315 -5.26 -38.00 1.45
C ALA A 315 -4.78 -36.70 0.79
N PHE A 316 -5.17 -35.54 1.32
CA PHE A 316 -4.72 -34.23 0.85
C PHE A 316 -3.42 -33.86 1.57
N ASN A 317 -2.32 -33.81 0.82
CA ASN A 317 -0.98 -33.57 1.35
C ASN A 317 -0.69 -32.07 1.61
N PHE A 318 -1.59 -31.38 2.33
CA PHE A 318 -1.39 -29.99 2.75
C PHE A 318 -0.87 -29.92 4.18
N SER A 319 0.20 -29.16 4.38
CA SER A 319 0.68 -28.82 5.72
C SER A 319 -0.16 -27.67 6.27
N ILE A 320 -1.23 -27.97 6.99
CA ILE A 320 -2.09 -26.93 7.60
C ILE A 320 -1.40 -26.35 8.83
N GLU A 321 -1.14 -25.05 8.80
CA GLU A 321 -0.36 -24.34 9.81
C GLU A 321 -1.24 -23.69 10.88
N ALA A 322 -2.49 -23.33 10.54
CA ALA A 322 -3.43 -22.80 11.51
C ALA A 322 -4.85 -23.28 11.29
N HIS A 323 -5.55 -23.41 12.41
CA HIS A 323 -6.96 -23.75 12.49
C HIS A 323 -7.68 -22.58 13.15
N ILE A 324 -8.60 -21.95 12.41
CA ILE A 324 -9.44 -20.85 12.90
C ILE A 324 -10.82 -21.41 13.21
N PRO A 325 -11.27 -21.38 14.48
CA PRO A 325 -12.54 -21.98 14.88
C PRO A 325 -13.72 -21.19 14.32
N PHE A 326 -14.85 -21.87 14.13
CA PHE A 326 -16.08 -21.19 13.74
C PHE A 326 -16.64 -20.34 14.89
N HIS A 327 -16.67 -19.01 14.71
CA HIS A 327 -17.25 -18.09 15.67
C HIS A 327 -18.76 -17.95 15.48
N VAL A 328 -19.55 -18.85 16.09
CA VAL A 328 -21.02 -18.87 15.97
C VAL A 328 -21.68 -17.50 16.23
N HIS A 329 -21.16 -16.74 17.20
CA HIS A 329 -21.71 -15.43 17.54
C HIS A 329 -21.53 -14.37 16.43
N TRP A 330 -20.57 -14.55 15.52
CA TRP A 330 -20.36 -13.65 14.38
C TRP A 330 -21.51 -13.70 13.37
N LEU A 331 -22.29 -14.79 13.33
CA LEU A 331 -23.44 -14.90 12.42
C LEU A 331 -24.47 -13.77 12.59
N ASN A 332 -24.55 -13.18 13.79
CA ASN A 332 -25.52 -12.15 14.14
C ASN A 332 -24.89 -10.75 14.26
N LYS A 333 -23.70 -10.53 13.68
CA LYS A 333 -22.92 -9.29 13.78
C LYS A 333 -22.65 -8.71 12.40
N SER A 334 -22.57 -7.38 12.31
CA SER A 334 -22.09 -6.72 11.10
C SER A 334 -20.62 -7.04 10.85
N GLU A 335 -20.18 -6.94 9.60
CA GLU A 335 -18.78 -7.17 9.22
C GLU A 335 -17.81 -6.21 9.95
N GLU A 336 -18.14 -4.93 10.06
CA GLU A 336 -17.42 -3.97 10.93
C GLU A 336 -17.32 -4.48 12.37
N THR A 337 -18.42 -4.97 12.95
CA THR A 337 -18.42 -5.46 14.35
C THR A 337 -17.56 -6.70 14.52
N LYS A 338 -17.62 -7.67 13.59
CA LYS A 338 -16.75 -8.86 13.61
C LYS A 338 -15.28 -8.45 13.62
N LEU A 339 -14.90 -7.54 12.72
CA LEU A 339 -13.54 -7.02 12.65
C LEU A 339 -13.14 -6.32 13.95
N GLN A 340 -14.02 -5.53 14.56
CA GLN A 340 -13.72 -4.86 15.83
C GLN A 340 -13.62 -5.82 17.02
N GLU A 341 -14.44 -6.87 17.06
CA GLU A 341 -14.43 -7.90 18.12
C GLU A 341 -13.24 -8.86 18.01
N ASP A 342 -12.61 -9.02 16.84
CA ASP A 342 -11.44 -9.88 16.70
C ASP A 342 -10.24 -9.36 17.53
N ILE A 343 -9.67 -10.28 18.31
CA ILE A 343 -8.41 -10.11 19.04
C ILE A 343 -7.46 -11.31 18.87
N VAL A 344 -7.93 -12.42 18.28
CA VAL A 344 -7.21 -13.71 18.28
C VAL A 344 -6.73 -14.07 16.89
N VAL A 345 -7.59 -13.92 15.87
CA VAL A 345 -7.32 -14.41 14.52
C VAL A 345 -6.12 -13.69 13.94
N GLY A 346 -6.09 -12.35 13.99
CA GLY A 346 -4.96 -11.58 13.49
C GLY A 346 -3.63 -11.89 14.20
N GLU A 347 -3.66 -12.18 15.51
CA GLU A 347 -2.45 -12.59 16.26
C GLU A 347 -1.94 -13.95 15.80
N GLN A 348 -2.84 -14.90 15.61
CA GLN A 348 -2.50 -16.26 15.16
C GLN A 348 -1.84 -16.24 13.78
N LEU A 349 -2.41 -15.50 12.83
CA LEU A 349 -1.84 -15.34 11.49
C LEU A 349 -0.47 -14.64 11.54
N PHE A 350 -0.32 -13.63 12.40
CA PHE A 350 0.95 -12.91 12.56
C PHE A 350 2.09 -13.79 13.11
N LYS A 351 1.79 -14.81 13.93
CA LYS A 351 2.81 -15.75 14.45
C LYS A 351 3.43 -16.58 13.34
N LEU A 352 2.63 -17.03 12.36
CA LEU A 352 3.09 -17.82 11.21
C LEU A 352 4.15 -17.07 10.39
N LEU A 353 3.95 -15.77 10.18
CA LEU A 353 4.92 -14.92 9.47
C LEU A 353 6.29 -14.84 10.17
N LYS A 354 6.33 -14.94 11.51
CA LYS A 354 7.57 -14.85 12.28
C LYS A 354 8.35 -16.16 12.33
N GLU A 355 7.65 -17.29 12.32
CA GLU A 355 8.28 -18.60 12.40
C GLU A 355 9.14 -18.87 11.15
N ASN A 356 8.73 -18.36 9.98
CA ASN A 356 9.52 -18.39 8.74
C ASN A 356 10.74 -17.46 8.76
N THR A 357 10.68 -16.31 9.45
CA THR A 357 11.82 -15.39 9.56
C THR A 357 12.97 -15.99 10.40
N ILE A 358 12.66 -16.87 11.36
CA ILE A 358 13.68 -17.50 12.21
C ILE A 358 14.41 -18.60 11.44
N GLN A 359 13.70 -19.42 10.65
CA GLN A 359 14.31 -20.50 9.85
C GLN A 359 15.23 -19.97 8.73
N SER A 360 14.94 -18.80 8.14
CA SER A 360 15.78 -18.18 7.11
C SER A 360 17.06 -17.52 7.67
N SER A 361 17.10 -17.26 8.99
CA SER A 361 18.28 -16.66 9.67
C SER A 361 19.32 -17.68 10.15
N GLU A 362 19.02 -18.99 10.08
CA GLU A 362 19.92 -20.08 10.50
C GLU A 362 20.75 -20.68 9.36
N VAL A 363 21.12 -19.91 8.33
CA VAL A 363 22.22 -20.31 7.44
C VAL A 363 23.53 -19.76 8.00
N SER A 364 24.08 -20.51 8.97
CA SER A 364 25.48 -20.32 9.39
C SER A 364 26.41 -20.57 8.20
N PRO A 365 27.42 -19.72 7.94
CA PRO A 365 28.41 -20.00 6.92
C PRO A 365 29.27 -21.17 7.39
N GLN A 366 29.07 -22.34 6.79
CA GLN A 366 30.04 -23.43 6.89
C GLN A 366 31.31 -23.01 6.16
N TRP A 367 32.26 -22.47 6.93
CA TRP A 367 33.66 -22.49 6.57
C TRP A 367 34.21 -23.89 6.86
N GLN A 368 34.44 -24.68 5.82
CA GLN A 368 35.55 -25.63 5.74
C GLN A 368 36.09 -25.69 4.31
#